data_AF-A0A2T4DBE3-F1
#
_entry.id   AF-A0A2T4DBE3-F1
#
_cell.length_a   1.000
_cell.length_b   1.000
_cell.length_c   1.000
_cell.angle_alpha   90.00
_cell.angle_beta   90.00
_cell.angle_gamma   90.00
#
_symmetry.space_group_name_H-M   'P 1'
#
loop_
_entity.id
_entity.type
_entity.pdbx_description
1 polymer ?
#
loop_
_entity_poly.entity_id
_entity_poly.type
_entity_poly.pdbx_seq_one_letter_code
_entity_poly.pdbx_strand_id
1 'polypeptide(L)'
;HLGWQEVMKKYDREHTLFYCDPPYWQTEGYGVPFGLEQYEAMATVLREIKGKAIVSLNDHPDIRRVFADFHIETTDIKYTVGGGKGSDAKEVLIFSWDIQAEPAGLF
;
A
#
# COMPACT_ATOMS: atom_id res chain seq x y z
N HIS A 1 3.35 1.23 -22.57
CA HIS A 1 3.35 1.36 -21.10
C HIS A 1 1.89 1.45 -20.66
N LEU A 2 1.45 0.65 -19.68
CA LEU A 2 0.08 0.72 -19.13
C LEU A 2 0.15 1.41 -17.76
N GLY A 3 -0.86 2.23 -17.43
CA GLY A 3 -1.02 2.77 -16.08
C GLY A 3 -1.38 1.67 -15.08
N TRP A 4 -1.14 1.91 -13.79
CA TRP A 4 -1.37 0.92 -12.74
C TRP A 4 -2.84 0.47 -12.67
N GLN A 5 -3.79 1.38 -12.93
CA GLN A 5 -5.22 1.07 -12.96
C GLN A 5 -5.54 0.02 -14.02
N GLU A 6 -4.99 0.19 -15.23
CA GLU A 6 -5.19 -0.73 -16.35
C GLU A 6 -4.54 -2.09 -16.09
N VAL A 7 -3.39 -2.11 -15.40
CA VAL A 7 -2.74 -3.36 -14.97
C VAL A 7 -3.65 -4.10 -13.99
N MET A 8 -4.12 -3.44 -12.93
CA MET A 8 -4.99 -4.07 -11.94
C MET A 8 -6.26 -4.61 -12.59
N LYS A 9 -6.95 -3.78 -13.38
CA LYS A 9 -8.16 -4.19 -14.10
C LYS A 9 -7.94 -5.39 -15.02
N LYS A 10 -6.81 -5.46 -15.72
CA LYS A 10 -6.51 -6.53 -16.67
C LYS A 10 -6.28 -7.88 -15.98
N TYR A 11 -5.67 -7.86 -14.80
CA TYR A 11 -5.26 -9.07 -14.07
C TYR A 11 -6.18 -9.42 -12.90
N ASP A 12 -7.22 -8.63 -12.65
CA ASP A 12 -8.14 -8.87 -11.55
C ASP A 12 -8.96 -10.16 -11.75
N ARG A 13 -8.68 -11.14 -10.88
CA ARG A 13 -9.31 -12.47 -10.80
C ARG A 13 -9.39 -12.84 -9.32
N GLU A 14 -10.33 -13.73 -8.98
CA GLU A 14 -10.55 -14.17 -7.59
C GLU A 14 -9.29 -14.72 -6.90
N HIS A 15 -8.37 -15.33 -7.65
CA HIS A 15 -7.13 -15.90 -7.13
C HIS A 15 -5.90 -14.99 -7.31
N THR A 16 -6.08 -13.75 -7.79
CA THR A 16 -4.98 -12.81 -7.95
C THR A 16 -4.65 -12.14 -6.61
N LEU A 17 -3.37 -12.08 -6.27
CA LEU A 17 -2.85 -11.22 -5.21
C LEU A 17 -1.98 -10.12 -5.85
N PHE A 18 -2.39 -8.87 -5.65
CA PHE A 18 -1.60 -7.70 -6.02
C PHE A 18 -0.72 -7.27 -4.85
N TYR A 19 0.55 -7.00 -5.14
CA TYR A 19 1.43 -6.27 -4.23
C TYR A 19 1.69 -4.89 -4.83
N CYS A 20 1.30 -3.85 -4.09
CA CYS A 20 1.35 -2.47 -4.53
C CYS A 20 2.37 -1.70 -3.70
N ASP A 21 3.41 -1.20 -4.35
CA ASP A 21 4.47 -0.40 -3.73
C ASP A 21 4.56 0.96 -4.46
N PRO A 22 3.58 1.86 -4.26
CA PRO A 22 3.60 3.18 -4.88
C PRO A 22 4.74 4.04 -4.28
N PRO A 23 5.07 5.18 -4.91
CA PRO A 23 5.92 6.19 -4.28
C PRO A 23 5.46 6.50 -2.84
N TYR A 24 6.39 6.64 -1.90
CA TYR A 24 6.01 6.92 -0.51
C TYR A 24 5.58 8.39 -0.39
N TRP A 25 4.56 8.64 0.43
CA TRP A 25 3.94 9.96 0.50
C TRP A 25 4.88 10.97 1.16
N GLN A 26 5.08 12.11 0.49
CA GLN A 26 5.98 13.19 0.94
C GLN A 26 7.43 12.77 1.19
N THR A 27 7.88 11.66 0.61
CA THR A 27 9.30 11.28 0.61
C THR A 27 9.95 11.70 -0.70
N GLU A 28 11.12 12.34 -0.61
CA GLU A 28 11.91 12.71 -1.79
C GLU A 28 12.47 11.47 -2.50
N GLY A 29 12.73 11.56 -3.81
CA GLY A 29 13.53 10.56 -4.54
C GLY A 29 12.79 9.69 -5.57
N TYR A 30 11.47 9.69 -5.61
CA TYR A 30 10.73 8.87 -6.60
C TYR A 30 10.69 9.48 -8.01
N GLY A 31 10.98 10.78 -8.17
CA GLY A 31 11.13 11.42 -9.48
C GLY A 31 9.87 11.48 -10.36
N VAL A 32 8.76 10.91 -9.89
CA VAL A 32 7.45 10.92 -10.55
C VAL A 32 6.42 11.66 -9.69
N PRO A 33 5.62 12.57 -10.27
CA PRO A 33 4.49 13.17 -9.56
C PRO A 33 3.47 12.09 -9.21
N PHE A 34 3.24 11.89 -7.91
CA PHE A 34 2.25 10.96 -7.39
C PHE A 34 1.49 11.66 -6.26
N GLY A 35 0.47 12.43 -6.65
CA GLY A 35 -0.32 13.23 -5.73
C GLY A 35 -1.26 12.38 -4.88
N LEU A 36 -1.88 13.02 -3.88
CA LEU A 36 -2.76 12.33 -2.93
C LEU A 36 -3.93 11.62 -3.64
N GLU A 37 -4.40 12.19 -4.75
CA GLU A 37 -5.48 11.67 -5.57
C GLU A 37 -5.20 10.27 -6.15
N GLN A 38 -3.92 9.90 -6.32
CA GLN A 38 -3.57 8.56 -6.79
C GLN A 38 -3.79 7.51 -5.70
N TYR A 39 -3.51 7.85 -4.44
CA TYR A 39 -3.78 6.95 -3.31
C TYR A 39 -5.30 6.84 -3.05
N GLU A 40 -6.05 7.93 -3.21
CA GLU A 40 -7.52 7.92 -3.13
C GLU A 40 -8.15 7.07 -4.24
N ALA A 41 -7.62 7.16 -5.46
CA ALA A 41 -8.00 6.30 -6.57
C ALA A 41 -7.64 4.83 -6.27
N MET A 42 -6.47 4.57 -5.68
CA MET A 42 -6.06 3.23 -5.27
C MET A 42 -7.03 2.65 -4.24
N ALA A 43 -7.35 3.40 -3.18
CA ALA A 43 -8.34 2.99 -2.18
C ALA A 43 -9.71 2.66 -2.81
N THR A 44 -10.11 3.38 -3.86
CA THR A 44 -11.34 3.09 -4.59
C THR A 44 -11.26 1.77 -5.35
N VAL A 45 -10.17 1.55 -6.09
CA VAL A 45 -9.96 0.28 -6.81
C VAL A 45 -9.90 -0.89 -5.84
N LEU A 46 -9.22 -0.76 -4.71
CA LEU A 46 -9.05 -1.83 -3.72
C LEU A 46 -10.36 -2.29 -3.08
N ARG A 47 -11.40 -1.44 -3.03
CA ARG A 47 -12.74 -1.83 -2.56
C ARG A 47 -13.49 -2.70 -3.57
N GLU A 48 -13.11 -2.65 -4.84
CA GLU A 48 -13.89 -3.22 -5.95
C GLU A 48 -13.21 -4.43 -6.62
N ILE A 49 -11.93 -4.69 -6.33
CA ILE A 49 -11.21 -5.83 -6.91
C ILE A 49 -11.84 -7.17 -6.50
N LYS A 50 -11.81 -8.13 -7.41
CA LYS A 50 -12.21 -9.52 -7.16
C LYS A 50 -11.14 -10.29 -6.40
N GLY A 51 -9.88 -10.01 -6.71
CA GLY A 51 -8.73 -10.59 -6.01
C GLY A 51 -8.45 -9.89 -4.69
N LYS A 52 -7.20 -9.98 -4.26
CA LYS A 52 -6.70 -9.37 -3.03
C LYS A 52 -5.54 -8.43 -3.34
N ALA A 53 -5.30 -7.45 -2.47
CA ALA A 53 -4.14 -6.58 -2.58
C ALA A 53 -3.54 -6.24 -1.22
N ILE A 54 -2.22 -6.09 -1.21
CA ILE A 54 -1.44 -5.55 -0.11
C ILE A 54 -0.75 -4.28 -0.63
N VAL A 55 -0.82 -3.18 0.12
CA VAL A 55 -0.09 -1.94 -0.16
C VAL A 55 0.94 -1.68 0.93
N SER A 56 2.18 -1.39 0.54
CA SER A 56 3.25 -0.93 1.44
C SER A 56 3.48 0.57 1.28
N LEU A 57 3.46 1.32 2.39
CA LEU A 57 3.66 2.76 2.41
C LEU A 57 4.32 3.23 3.71
N ASN A 58 4.80 4.48 3.73
CA ASN A 58 5.19 5.13 4.98
C ASN A 58 3.99 5.38 5.90
N ASP A 59 4.21 5.24 7.21
CA ASP A 59 3.22 5.55 8.23
C ASP A 59 3.01 7.07 8.33
N HIS A 60 2.02 7.56 7.59
CA HIS A 60 1.68 8.98 7.53
C HIS A 60 0.18 9.20 7.80
N PRO A 61 -0.21 10.28 8.54
CA PRO A 61 -1.61 10.57 8.83
C PRO A 61 -2.53 10.63 7.59
N ASP A 62 -2.06 11.23 6.50
CA ASP A 62 -2.82 11.25 5.23
C ASP A 62 -3.03 9.86 4.63
N ILE A 63 -2.01 8.99 4.66
CA ILE A 63 -2.15 7.61 4.18
C ILE A 63 -3.14 6.86 5.05
N ARG A 64 -3.03 6.97 6.37
CA ARG A 64 -4.00 6.38 7.30
C ARG A 64 -5.42 6.88 7.06
N ARG A 65 -5.59 8.17 6.72
CA ARG A 65 -6.90 8.75 6.37
C ARG A 65 -7.44 8.18 5.06
N VAL A 66 -6.63 8.08 4.03
CA VAL A 66 -7.04 7.55 2.71
C VAL A 66 -7.48 6.09 2.82
N PHE A 67 -6.80 5.30 3.65
CA PHE A 67 -7.05 3.87 3.82
C PHE A 67 -7.77 3.53 5.13
N ALA A 68 -8.49 4.47 5.74
CA ALA A 68 -9.08 4.31 7.08
C ALA A 68 -10.07 3.13 7.20
N ASP A 69 -10.70 2.76 6.09
CA ASP A 69 -11.67 1.65 6.03
C ASP A 69 -11.03 0.28 5.79
N PHE A 70 -9.69 0.22 5.68
CA PHE A 70 -8.94 -1.02 5.44
C PHE A 70 -8.27 -1.50 6.73
N HIS A 71 -7.89 -2.79 6.74
CA HIS A 71 -7.01 -3.30 7.78
C HIS A 71 -5.60 -2.77 7.57
N ILE A 72 -5.03 -2.14 8.60
CA ILE A 72 -3.69 -1.54 8.56
C ILE A 72 -2.83 -2.15 9.65
N GLU A 73 -1.71 -2.75 9.27
CA GLU A 73 -0.66 -3.19 10.18
C GLU A 73 0.51 -2.21 10.12
N THR A 74 1.13 -1.93 11.26
CA THR A 74 2.31 -1.05 11.34
C THR A 74 3.53 -1.91 11.61
N THR A 75 4.60 -1.69 10.85
CA THR A 75 5.89 -2.34 11.05
C THR A 75 6.94 -1.29 11.40
N ASP A 76 7.72 -1.56 12.45
CA ASP A 76 8.83 -0.71 12.83
C ASP A 76 10.04 -1.04 11.94
N ILE A 77 10.46 -0.06 11.14
CA ILE A 77 11.62 -0.18 10.26
C ILE A 77 12.69 0.84 10.65
N LYS A 78 13.89 0.35 10.97
CA LYS A 78 15.03 1.22 11.25
C LYS A 78 15.78 1.50 9.96
N TYR A 79 15.52 2.64 9.32
CA TYR A 79 16.40 3.13 8.25
C TYR A 79 17.69 3.72 8.86
N THR A 80 18.79 2.97 8.81
CA THR A 80 20.12 3.54 8.96
C THR A 80 20.65 3.96 7.59
N VAL A 81 20.43 5.22 7.21
CA VAL A 81 21.10 5.81 6.05
C VAL A 81 22.55 6.09 6.45
N GLY A 82 23.52 5.59 5.66
CA GLY A 82 24.95 5.57 6.00
C GLY A 82 25.48 6.88 6.58
N GLY A 83 25.90 6.84 7.86
CA GLY A 83 26.72 7.88 8.51
C GLY A 83 26.00 8.97 9.32
N GLY A 84 24.66 9.01 9.34
CA GLY A 84 23.87 10.02 10.09
C GLY A 84 22.99 9.44 11.20
N LYS A 85 22.39 10.31 12.04
CA LYS A 85 21.33 9.92 12.98
C LYS A 85 20.18 9.30 12.17
N GLY A 86 19.92 8.02 12.36
CA GLY A 86 18.79 7.33 11.72
C GLY A 86 17.48 8.06 12.05
N SER A 87 16.62 8.23 11.05
CA SER A 87 15.23 8.63 11.27
C SER A 87 14.45 7.39 11.65
N ASP A 88 13.72 7.43 12.76
CA ASP A 88 12.69 6.44 13.02
C ASP A 88 11.66 6.55 11.90
N ALA A 89 11.63 5.55 11.03
CA ALA A 89 10.61 5.42 10.01
C ALA A 89 9.68 4.30 10.46
N LYS A 90 8.43 4.42 10.07
CA LYS A 90 7.44 3.36 10.27
C LYS A 90 6.80 3.14 8.92
N GLU A 91 6.55 1.87 8.62
CA GLU A 91 5.83 1.47 7.42
C GLU A 91 4.48 0.90 7.82
N VAL A 92 3.52 1.03 6.93
CA VAL A 92 2.20 0.43 7.06
C VAL A 92 1.97 -0.55 5.92
N LEU A 93 1.38 -1.69 6.27
CA LEU A 93 0.82 -2.66 5.35
C LEU A 93 -0.71 -2.53 5.37
N ILE A 94 -1.29 -2.24 4.23
CA ILE A 94 -2.74 -2.07 4.06
C ILE A 94 -3.28 -3.25 3.28
N PHE A 95 -4.29 -3.92 3.81
CA PHE A 95 -4.87 -5.13 3.23
C PHE A 95 -6.27 -4.85 2.70
N SER A 96 -6.56 -5.27 1.47
CA SER A 96 -7.86 -5.06 0.83
C SER A 96 -8.96 -6.01 1.30
N TRP A 97 -8.66 -6.91 2.24
CA TRP A 97 -9.59 -7.90 2.78
C TRP A 97 -9.50 -7.94 4.30
N ASP A 98 -10.52 -8.53 4.93
CA ASP A 98 -10.51 -8.79 6.36
C ASP A 98 -9.58 -9.98 6.67
N ILE A 99 -8.38 -9.67 7.18
CA ILE A 99 -7.38 -10.67 7.55
C ILE A 99 -7.83 -11.56 8.74
N GLN A 100 -8.79 -11.10 9.55
CA GLN A 100 -9.30 -11.87 10.69
C GLN A 100 -10.38 -12.86 10.25
N ALA A 101 -11.15 -12.55 9.20
CA ALA A 101 -12.14 -13.45 8.62
C ALA A 101 -11.49 -14.61 7.84
N GLU A 102 -10.28 -14.39 7.33
CA GLU A 102 -9.47 -15.39 6.62
C GLU A 102 -8.11 -15.57 7.32
N PRO A 103 -8.07 -16.20 8.51
CA PRO A 103 -6.82 -16.45 9.19
C PRO A 103 -5.90 -17.24 8.27
N ALA A 104 -4.60 -16.91 8.27
CA ALA A 104 -3.60 -17.61 7.48
C ALA A 104 -3.66 -19.12 7.79
N GLY A 105 -4.40 -19.86 6.97
CA GLY A 105 -4.44 -21.30 7.03
C GLY A 105 -3.04 -21.78 6.72
N LEU A 106 -2.44 -22.54 7.64
CA LEU A 106 -1.27 -23.35 7.32
C LEU A 106 -1.62 -24.16 6.07
N PHE A 107 -0.90 -23.88 4.98
CA PHE A 107 -0.74 -24.84 3.89
C PHE A 107 -0.25 -26.19 4.43
#